data_AF-A0AAV4K9A8-F1
#
_entry.id   AF-A0AAV4K9A8-F1
#
_cell.length_a   1.000
_cell.length_b   1.000
_cell.length_c   1.000
_cell.angle_alpha   90.00
_cell.angle_beta   90.00
_cell.angle_gamma   90.00
#
_symmetry.space_group_name_H-M   'P 1'
#
loop_
_entity.id
_entity.type
_entity.pdbx_description
1 polymer ?
#
loop_
_entity_poly.entity_id
_entity_poly.type
_entity_poly.pdbx_seq_one_letter_code
_entity_poly.pdbx_strand_id
1 'polypeptide(L)'
;MEPEVGLVNAAELVAIFAVIAASNASGHPEFIPVGICLVVGLHFFPLARLFDQGQYTWTAVFLTAVALVGLAVLAAGTTAETIRTVVGLGAAVVLWASSFHVALRG
;
A
#
# COMPACT_ATOMS: atom_id res chain seq x y z
N MET A 1 -9.26 -5.21 21.97
CA MET A 1 -8.67 -4.49 20.82
C MET A 1 -8.60 -3.04 21.24
N GLU A 2 -7.41 -2.46 21.34
CA GLU A 2 -7.23 -1.04 21.64
C GLU A 2 -8.07 -0.23 20.63
N PRO A 3 -8.93 0.72 21.06
CA PRO A 3 -9.84 1.45 20.18
C PRO A 3 -9.12 2.18 19.02
N GLU A 4 -7.83 2.47 19.20
CA GLU A 4 -6.95 3.12 18.23
C GLU A 4 -6.68 2.24 16.99
N VAL A 5 -6.46 0.94 17.17
CA VAL A 5 -6.23 -0.01 16.05
C VAL A 5 -7.51 -0.15 15.23
N GLY A 6 -8.67 -0.20 15.89
CA GLY A 6 -9.97 -0.27 15.21
C GLY A 6 -10.22 0.96 14.33
N LEU A 7 -9.85 2.15 14.80
CA LEU A 7 -9.99 3.38 14.02
C LEU A 7 -9.03 3.41 12.81
N VAL A 8 -7.78 2.98 12.99
CA VAL A 8 -6.79 2.92 11.90
C VAL A 8 -7.23 1.96 10.79
N ASN A 9 -7.77 0.79 11.14
CA ASN A 9 -8.30 -0.17 10.17
C ASN A 9 -9.57 0.35 9.48
N ALA A 10 -10.47 1.02 10.22
CA ALA A 10 -11.66 1.63 9.63
C ALA A 10 -11.29 2.75 8.65
N ALA A 11 -10.29 3.58 9.00
CA ALA A 11 -9.78 4.63 8.11
C ALA A 11 -9.16 4.06 6.83
N GLU A 12 -8.40 2.96 6.93
CA GLU A 12 -7.87 2.25 5.77
C GLU A 12 -9.01 1.73 4.87
N LEU A 13 -10.01 1.08 5.45
CA LEU A 13 -11.16 0.56 4.70
C LEU A 13 -11.86 1.68 3.92
N VAL A 14 -12.15 2.79 4.59
CA VAL A 14 -12.76 3.97 3.95
C VAL A 14 -11.87 4.52 2.83
N ALA A 15 -10.56 4.61 3.05
CA ALA A 15 -9.62 5.09 2.05
C ALA A 15 -9.55 4.17 0.82
N ILE A 16 -9.56 2.85 1.00
CA ILE A 16 -9.62 1.88 -0.11
C ILE A 16 -10.89 2.08 -0.95
N PHE A 17 -12.05 2.17 -0.29
CA PHE A 17 -13.31 2.42 -1.01
C PHE A 17 -13.31 3.76 -1.74
N ALA A 18 -12.75 4.81 -1.11
CA ALA A 18 -12.63 6.13 -1.73
C ALA A 18 -11.74 6.09 -2.99
N VAL A 19 -10.59 5.40 -2.94
CA VAL A 19 -9.71 5.21 -4.10
C VAL A 19 -10.44 4.49 -5.23
N ILE A 20 -11.14 3.39 -4.92
CA ILE A 20 -11.88 2.62 -5.93
C ILE A 20 -12.99 3.46 -6.56
N ALA A 21 -13.78 4.15 -5.74
CA ALA A 21 -14.88 4.99 -6.21
C ALA A 21 -14.36 6.16 -7.07
N ALA A 22 -13.34 6.88 -6.62
CA ALA A 22 -12.76 8.01 -7.34
C ALA A 22 -12.11 7.59 -8.67
N SER A 23 -11.38 6.47 -8.68
CA SER A 23 -10.74 5.94 -9.90
C SER A 23 -11.78 5.52 -10.94
N ASN A 24 -12.85 4.85 -10.52
CA ASN A 24 -13.93 4.47 -11.43
C ASN A 24 -14.73 5.69 -11.91
N ALA A 25 -15.05 6.63 -11.01
CA ALA A 25 -15.82 7.84 -11.34
C ALA A 25 -15.05 8.77 -12.30
N SER A 26 -13.72 8.81 -12.21
CA SER A 26 -12.87 9.55 -13.14
C SER A 26 -12.65 8.82 -14.47
N GLY A 27 -13.11 7.58 -14.63
CA GLY A 27 -12.91 6.78 -15.83
C GLY A 27 -11.49 6.20 -15.99
N HIS A 28 -10.67 6.27 -14.95
CA HIS A 28 -9.28 5.81 -14.96
C HIS A 28 -9.06 4.70 -13.90
N PRO A 29 -9.59 3.48 -14.10
CA PRO A 29 -9.45 2.37 -13.15
C PRO A 29 -8.00 1.92 -12.95
N GLU A 30 -7.07 2.31 -13.82
CA GLU A 30 -5.63 2.08 -13.69
C GLU A 30 -4.99 2.78 -12.49
N PHE A 31 -5.66 3.76 -11.87
CA PHE A 31 -5.19 4.35 -10.59
C PHE A 31 -5.46 3.44 -9.38
N ILE A 32 -6.35 2.45 -9.50
CA ILE A 32 -6.75 1.59 -8.36
C ILE A 32 -5.54 0.84 -7.74
N PRO A 33 -4.69 0.13 -8.51
CA PRO A 33 -3.55 -0.59 -7.93
C PRO A 33 -2.58 0.36 -7.21
N VAL A 34 -2.28 1.51 -7.83
CA VAL A 34 -1.39 2.53 -7.30
C VAL A 34 -1.94 3.12 -6.01
N GLY A 35 -3.22 3.52 -6.01
CA GLY A 35 -3.88 4.13 -4.87
C GLY A 35 -4.03 3.17 -3.70
N ILE A 36 -4.40 1.91 -3.94
CA ILE A 36 -4.49 0.89 -2.88
C ILE A 36 -3.10 0.64 -2.29
N CYS A 37 -2.07 0.46 -3.11
CA CYS A 37 -0.70 0.25 -2.62
C CYS A 37 -0.22 1.42 -1.74
N LEU A 38 -0.56 2.65 -2.10
CA LEU A 38 -0.27 3.83 -1.30
C LEU A 38 -1.02 3.82 0.03
N VAL A 39 -2.33 3.56 0.02
CA VAL A 39 -3.17 3.50 1.23
C VAL A 39 -2.64 2.46 2.21
N VAL A 40 -2.31 1.27 1.71
CA VAL A 40 -1.71 0.20 2.53
C VAL A 40 -0.37 0.65 3.08
N GLY A 41 0.54 1.18 2.26
CA GLY A 41 1.83 1.70 2.75
C GLY A 41 1.68 2.76 3.84
N LEU A 42 0.71 3.68 3.67
CA LEU A 42 0.41 4.72 4.66
C LEU A 42 -0.19 4.15 5.96
N HIS A 43 -1.01 3.10 5.87
CA HIS A 43 -1.60 2.40 7.00
C HIS A 43 -0.55 1.69 7.89
N PHE A 44 0.57 1.23 7.32
CA PHE A 44 1.65 0.61 8.10
C PHE A 44 2.43 1.61 8.99
N PHE A 45 2.39 2.93 8.73
CA PHE A 45 3.07 3.91 9.59
C PHE A 45 2.44 4.04 11.00
N PRO A 46 1.11 4.20 11.15
CA PRO A 46 0.44 4.13 12.44
C PRO A 46 0.71 2.81 13.17
N LEU A 47 0.65 1.67 12.46
CA LEU A 47 0.93 0.36 13.05
C LEU A 47 2.36 0.28 13.58
N ALA A 48 3.34 0.80 12.82
CA ALA A 48 4.73 0.83 13.27
C ALA A 48 4.90 1.60 14.58
N ARG A 49 4.15 2.69 14.77
CA ARG A 49 4.15 3.46 16.03
C ARG A 49 3.42 2.74 17.16
N LEU A 50 2.23 2.20 16.89
CA LEU A 50 1.40 1.54 17.90
C LEU A 50 2.04 0.26 18.43
N PHE A 51 2.75 -0.48 17.58
CA PHE A 51 3.43 -1.72 17.95
C PHE A 51 4.91 -1.54 18.30
N ASP A 52 5.44 -0.31 18.24
CA ASP A 52 6.86 0.04 18.45
C ASP A 52 7.83 -0.88 17.68
N GLN A 53 7.42 -1.31 16.48
CA GLN A 53 8.19 -2.23 15.64
C GLN A 53 8.81 -1.49 14.46
N GLY A 54 10.13 -1.31 14.51
CA GLY A 54 10.91 -0.74 13.42
C GLY A 54 10.77 -1.50 12.09
N GLN A 55 10.41 -2.79 12.14
CA GLN A 55 10.18 -3.62 10.95
C GLN A 55 9.01 -3.10 10.10
N TYR A 56 7.92 -2.67 10.73
CA TYR A 56 6.76 -2.13 10.01
C TYR A 56 7.04 -0.76 9.38
N THR A 57 8.00 0.00 9.93
CA THR A 57 8.43 1.27 9.30
C THR A 57 9.08 1.01 7.94
N TRP A 58 9.90 -0.04 7.83
CA TRP A 58 10.51 -0.41 6.56
C TRP A 58 9.47 -0.87 5.54
N THR A 59 8.52 -1.72 5.95
CA THR A 59 7.41 -2.15 5.10
C THR A 59 6.61 -0.95 4.59
N ALA A 60 6.28 0.01 5.47
CA ALA A 60 5.57 1.23 5.09
C ALA A 60 6.33 2.03 4.02
N VAL A 61 7.63 2.29 4.24
CA VAL A 61 8.47 3.03 3.30
C VAL A 61 8.56 2.34 1.94
N PHE A 62 8.79 1.02 1.92
CA PHE A 62 8.91 0.29 0.66
C PHE A 62 7.59 0.21 -0.11
N LEU A 63 6.45 0.00 0.56
CA LEU A 63 5.14 0.00 -0.10
C LEU A 63 4.80 1.39 -0.66
N THR A 64 5.05 2.45 0.11
CA THR A 64 4.90 3.82 -0.38
C THR A 64 5.81 4.09 -1.59
N ALA A 65 7.06 3.63 -1.57
CA ALA A 65 7.96 3.75 -2.72
C ALA A 65 7.45 2.99 -3.95
N VAL A 66 6.93 1.77 -3.79
CA VAL A 66 6.31 1.00 -4.89
C VAL A 66 5.11 1.76 -5.47
N ALA A 67 4.27 2.37 -4.63
CA ALA A 67 3.17 3.19 -5.10
C ALA A 67 3.65 4.41 -5.90
N LEU A 68 4.71 5.09 -5.46
CA LEU A 68 5.30 6.21 -6.20
C LEU A 68 5.89 5.77 -7.54
N VAL A 69 6.54 4.61 -7.60
CA VAL A 69 7.02 4.01 -8.86
C VAL A 69 5.83 3.70 -9.78
N GLY A 70 4.76 3.10 -9.24
CA GLY A 70 3.53 2.84 -9.99
C GLY A 70 2.90 4.11 -10.56
N LEU A 71 2.89 5.20 -9.77
CA LEU A 71 2.41 6.50 -10.21
C LEU A 71 3.29 7.09 -11.33
N ALA A 72 4.60 6.96 -11.23
CA ALA A 72 5.53 7.42 -12.28
C ALA A 72 5.35 6.61 -13.58
N VAL A 73 5.15 5.30 -13.47
CA VAL A 73 4.86 4.39 -14.59
C VAL A 73 3.51 4.72 -15.24
N LEU A 74 2.51 5.05 -14.44
CA LEU A 74 1.22 5.54 -14.93
C LEU A 74 1.36 6.89 -15.66
N ALA A 75 2.12 7.84 -15.09
CA ALA A 75 2.39 9.14 -15.70
C ALA A 75 3.18 9.04 -17.02
N ALA A 76 3.96 7.97 -17.21
CA ALA A 76 4.64 7.67 -18.47
C ALA A 76 3.70 7.13 -19.57
N GLY A 77 2.39 7.00 -19.30
CA GLY A 77 1.39 6.57 -20.29
C GLY A 77 1.45 5.08 -20.63
N THR A 78 1.92 4.26 -19.69
CA THR A 78 2.00 2.80 -19.87
C THR A 78 0.62 2.12 -19.77
N THR A 79 0.56 0.82 -20.06
CA THR A 79 -0.70 0.07 -20.00
C THR A 79 -1.10 -0.26 -18.56
N ALA A 80 -2.41 -0.42 -18.33
CA ALA A 80 -2.94 -0.87 -17.05
C ALA A 80 -2.39 -2.23 -16.61
N GLU A 81 -2.03 -3.10 -17.57
CA GLU A 81 -1.38 -4.38 -17.28
C GLU A 81 0.02 -4.18 -16.71
N THR A 82 0.85 -3.34 -17.34
CA THR A 82 2.18 -3.00 -16.83
C THR A 82 2.11 -2.41 -15.43
N ILE A 83 1.17 -1.49 -15.18
CA ILE A 83 0.97 -0.88 -13.86
C ILE A 83 0.61 -1.95 -12.81
N ARG A 84 -0.34 -2.83 -13.11
CA ARG A 84 -0.71 -3.94 -12.20
C ARG A 84 0.46 -4.87 -11.93
N THR A 85 1.26 -5.19 -12.93
CA THR A 85 2.44 -6.03 -12.78
C THR A 85 3.50 -5.36 -11.92
N VAL A 86 3.85 -4.10 -12.19
CA VAL A 86 4.85 -3.36 -11.42
C VAL A 86 4.43 -3.17 -9.97
N VAL A 87 3.21 -2.67 -9.75
CA VAL A 87 2.71 -2.41 -8.40
C VAL A 87 2.42 -3.71 -7.65
N GLY A 88 1.79 -4.68 -8.31
CA GLY A 88 1.44 -5.96 -7.71
C GLY A 88 2.66 -6.80 -7.34
N LEU A 89 3.63 -6.95 -8.25
CA LEU A 89 4.87 -7.66 -7.95
C LEU A 89 5.72 -6.90 -6.92
N GLY A 90 5.80 -5.57 -7.04
CA GLY A 90 6.50 -4.74 -6.06
C GLY A 90 5.93 -4.92 -4.65
N ALA A 91 4.60 -4.82 -4.50
CA ALA A 91 3.93 -5.03 -3.23
C ALA A 91 4.12 -6.46 -2.71
N ALA A 92 4.00 -7.48 -3.57
CA ALA A 92 4.22 -8.87 -3.19
C ALA A 92 5.64 -9.11 -2.65
N VAL A 93 6.66 -8.60 -3.33
CA VAL A 93 8.06 -8.70 -2.89
C VAL A 93 8.26 -8.04 -1.54
N VAL A 94 7.73 -6.82 -1.35
CA VAL A 94 7.87 -6.08 -0.09
C VAL A 94 7.18 -6.82 1.06
N LEU A 95 5.94 -7.29 0.85
CA LEU A 95 5.18 -7.99 1.87
C LEU A 95 5.81 -9.34 2.21
N TRP A 96 6.22 -10.14 1.23
CA TRP A 96 6.93 -11.39 1.49
C TRP A 96 8.26 -11.18 2.19
N ALA A 97 9.09 -10.24 1.71
CA ALA A 97 10.36 -9.91 2.36
C ALA A 97 10.14 -9.48 3.81
N SER A 98 9.11 -8.68 4.08
CA SER A 98 8.74 -8.27 5.44
C SER A 98 8.34 -9.47 6.30
N SER A 99 7.47 -10.35 5.78
CA SER A 99 7.07 -11.57 6.49
C SER A 99 8.25 -12.51 6.77
N PHE A 100 9.14 -12.72 5.80
CA PHE A 100 10.37 -13.50 6.01
C PHE A 100 11.28 -12.85 7.04
N HIS A 101 11.42 -11.53 7.01
CA HIS A 101 12.24 -10.79 7.99
C HIS A 101 11.70 -10.93 9.41
N VAL A 102 10.37 -10.78 9.57
CA VAL A 102 9.68 -11.01 10.85
C VAL A 102 9.86 -12.46 11.30
N ALA A 103 9.66 -13.45 10.42
CA ALA A 103 9.79 -14.86 10.76
C ALA A 103 11.21 -15.30 11.16
N LEU A 104 12.24 -14.62 10.65
CA LEU A 104 13.64 -14.92 10.97
C LEU A 104 14.16 -14.16 12.20
N ARG A 105 13.46 -13.10 12.65
CA ARG A 105 13.87 -12.22 13.76
C ARG A 105 12.90 -12.13 14.92
N GLY A 106 11.70 -12.70 14.79
CA GLY A 106 10.73 -12.90 15.88
C GLY A 106 10.98 -14.22 16.60
#